data_AF-A0A7G7GEK4-F1
#
_entry.id   AF-A0A7G7GEK4-F1
#
_cell.length_a   1.000
_cell.length_b   1.000
_cell.length_c   1.000
_cell.angle_alpha   90.00
_cell.angle_beta   90.00
_cell.angle_gamma   90.00
#
_symmetry.space_group_name_H-M   'P 1'
#
loop_
_entity.id
_entity.type
_entity.pdbx_description
1 polymer ?
#
loop_
_entity_poly.entity_id
_entity_poly.type
_entity_poly.pdbx_seq_one_letter_code
_entity_poly.pdbx_strand_id
1 'polypeptide(L)'
;MILFFKFLLVLFFISGFTASAQTITQLEKKNGFRDARLGASIKTFRNLVLTEKEGNTKYYRRKTDVMTMKGVKFADITYAFYKDRLSHVFITLNGVENSRKFVALLESLYGEGERLYPWVESFDNVLEWNGENITLTYGEIANTKEGIVHYYSNTTNF
;
A
#
# COMPACT_ATOMS: atom_id res chain seq x y z
N MET A 1 -23.35 28.15 58.16
CA MET A 1 -23.92 27.86 56.83
C MET A 1 -22.79 28.08 55.82
N ILE A 2 -21.88 27.10 55.63
CA ILE A 2 -21.77 26.21 54.45
C ILE A 2 -21.94 27.03 53.15
N LEU A 3 -20.97 27.19 52.24
CA LEU A 3 -20.27 26.17 51.45
C LEU A 3 -18.89 26.63 50.95
N PHE A 4 -17.96 25.68 50.95
CA PHE A 4 -16.78 25.62 50.10
C PHE A 4 -17.18 25.62 48.61
N PHE A 5 -16.47 26.35 47.76
CA PHE A 5 -16.41 26.03 46.33
C PHE A 5 -14.94 25.90 45.91
N LYS A 6 -14.47 24.64 45.92
CA LYS A 6 -13.19 24.24 45.33
C LYS A 6 -13.24 24.53 43.84
N PHE A 7 -12.31 25.34 43.35
CA PHE A 7 -12.04 25.44 41.92
C PHE A 7 -11.32 24.15 41.48
N LEU A 8 -12.07 23.17 40.98
CA LEU A 8 -11.51 22.00 40.33
C LEU A 8 -11.34 22.33 38.84
N LEU A 9 -10.15 22.79 38.45
CA LEU A 9 -9.80 23.03 37.06
C LEU A 9 -9.47 21.66 36.42
N VAL A 10 -10.46 21.04 35.80
CA VAL A 10 -10.27 19.80 35.04
C VAL A 10 -9.62 20.16 33.70
N LEU A 11 -8.31 19.99 33.62
CA LEU A 11 -7.57 19.95 32.35
C LEU A 11 -7.98 18.67 31.60
N PHE A 12 -8.97 18.78 30.71
CA PHE A 12 -9.12 17.82 29.62
C PHE A 12 -7.99 18.07 28.61
N PHE A 13 -6.84 17.46 28.84
CA PHE A 13 -5.88 17.18 27.78
C PHE A 13 -6.57 16.21 26.83
N ILE A 14 -7.14 16.73 25.75
CA ILE A 14 -7.61 15.90 24.63
C ILE A 14 -6.34 15.37 23.98
N SER A 15 -5.93 14.17 24.39
CA SER A 15 -4.86 13.38 23.78
C SER A 15 -5.31 12.92 22.39
N GLY A 16 -5.44 13.87 21.47
CA GLY A 16 -5.93 13.64 20.11
C GLY A 16 -4.82 13.32 19.12
N PHE A 17 -3.82 12.51 19.47
CA PHE A 17 -2.80 12.09 18.49
C PHE A 17 -2.23 10.74 18.91
N THR A 18 -2.62 9.65 18.25
CA THR A 18 -1.83 8.39 18.14
C THR A 18 -2.46 7.31 17.25
N ALA A 19 -3.45 7.60 16.39
CA ALA A 19 -4.00 6.56 15.51
C ALA A 19 -3.11 6.23 14.29
N SER A 20 -2.36 7.21 13.75
CA SER A 20 -1.59 7.05 12.50
C SER A 20 -0.27 6.28 12.65
N ALA A 21 0.42 6.40 13.79
CA ALA A 21 1.74 5.77 13.97
C ALA A 21 1.67 4.23 14.12
N GLN A 22 0.57 3.69 14.66
CA GLN A 22 0.42 2.23 14.83
C GLN A 22 0.14 1.50 13.51
N THR A 23 -0.35 2.19 12.49
CA THR A 23 -0.87 1.56 11.28
C THR A 23 0.20 1.41 10.19
N ILE A 24 1.14 2.35 10.09
CA ILE A 24 2.32 2.20 9.22
C ILE A 24 3.22 1.05 9.68
N THR A 25 3.28 0.77 10.99
CA THR A 25 3.99 -0.39 11.54
C THR A 25 3.46 -1.72 10.99
N GLN A 26 2.16 -1.81 10.66
CA GLN A 26 1.61 -3.02 10.06
C GLN A 26 2.04 -3.19 8.60
N LEU A 27 2.14 -2.09 7.85
CA LEU A 27 2.70 -2.10 6.49
C LEU A 27 4.16 -2.56 6.51
N GLU A 28 4.97 -1.99 7.40
CA GLU A 28 6.37 -2.36 7.63
C GLU A 28 6.52 -3.84 8.01
N LYS A 29 5.74 -4.31 8.98
CA LYS A 29 5.79 -5.72 9.41
C LYS A 29 5.49 -6.67 8.26
N LYS A 30 4.51 -6.32 7.42
CA LYS A 30 4.14 -7.12 6.25
C LYS A 30 5.20 -7.09 5.17
N ASN A 31 5.80 -5.92 4.94
CA ASN A 31 6.87 -5.67 3.97
C ASN A 31 6.57 -6.28 2.59
N GLY A 32 5.38 -6.01 2.06
CA GLY A 32 4.96 -6.48 0.73
C GLY A 32 3.47 -6.84 0.67
N PHE A 33 3.14 -7.73 -0.25
CA PHE A 33 1.76 -8.10 -0.56
C PHE A 33 1.52 -9.59 -0.34
N ARG A 34 0.57 -9.90 0.56
CA ARG A 34 0.27 -11.28 1.01
C ARG A 34 1.56 -11.99 1.48
N ASP A 35 1.92 -13.10 0.85
CA ASP A 35 3.12 -13.89 1.09
C ASP A 35 4.36 -13.39 0.33
N ALA A 36 4.18 -12.48 -0.63
CA ALA A 36 5.27 -11.89 -1.41
C ALA A 36 5.91 -10.75 -0.62
N ARG A 37 7.03 -11.05 0.03
CA ARG A 37 7.85 -10.08 0.77
C ARG A 37 8.90 -9.44 -0.12
N LEU A 38 9.06 -8.13 -0.01
CA LEU A 38 10.13 -7.39 -0.69
C LEU A 38 11.50 -7.91 -0.24
N GLY A 39 12.46 -7.94 -1.17
CA GLY A 39 13.79 -8.54 -1.01
C GLY A 39 13.82 -10.08 -1.07
N ALA A 40 12.67 -10.76 -1.13
CA ALA A 40 12.65 -12.21 -1.27
C ALA A 40 13.28 -12.64 -2.61
N SER A 41 14.07 -13.72 -2.57
CA SER A 41 14.67 -14.28 -3.78
C SER A 41 13.58 -14.88 -4.68
N ILE A 42 13.70 -14.71 -5.99
CA ILE A 42 12.80 -15.35 -6.96
C ILE A 42 12.69 -16.87 -6.76
N LYS A 43 13.71 -17.51 -6.21
CA LYS A 43 13.74 -18.95 -5.91
C LYS A 43 12.72 -19.39 -4.86
N THR A 44 12.22 -18.47 -4.03
CA THR A 44 11.18 -18.79 -3.02
C THR A 44 9.77 -18.80 -3.62
N PHE A 45 9.61 -18.35 -4.87
CA PHE A 45 8.34 -18.25 -5.56
C PHE A 45 8.13 -19.48 -6.44
N ARG A 46 6.88 -19.92 -6.56
CA ARG A 46 6.47 -21.00 -7.47
C ARG A 46 5.45 -20.47 -8.46
N ASN A 47 5.34 -21.14 -9.61
CA ASN A 47 4.34 -20.85 -10.63
C ASN A 47 4.39 -19.42 -11.20
N LEU A 48 5.59 -18.82 -11.20
CA LEU A 48 5.83 -17.55 -11.89
C LEU A 48 5.91 -17.78 -13.40
N VAL A 49 5.33 -16.85 -14.15
CA VAL A 49 5.41 -16.78 -15.61
C VAL A 49 6.04 -15.44 -15.95
N LEU A 50 7.17 -15.48 -16.65
CA LEU A 50 7.84 -14.26 -17.11
C LEU A 50 6.95 -13.59 -18.15
N THR A 51 6.68 -12.31 -17.94
CA THR A 51 5.85 -11.50 -18.86
C THR A 51 6.68 -10.45 -19.59
N GLU A 52 7.71 -9.92 -18.93
CA GLU A 52 8.54 -8.85 -19.49
C GLU A 52 9.93 -8.83 -18.85
N LYS A 53 10.90 -8.27 -19.58
CA LYS A 53 12.26 -8.02 -19.08
C LYS A 53 12.70 -6.62 -19.51
N GLU A 54 13.20 -5.86 -18.55
CA GLU A 54 13.70 -4.51 -18.75
C GLU A 54 15.03 -4.36 -18.00
N GLY A 55 16.13 -4.28 -18.74
CA GLY A 55 17.48 -4.27 -18.15
C GLY A 55 17.72 -5.44 -17.19
N ASN A 56 17.94 -5.12 -15.91
CA ASN A 56 18.14 -6.08 -14.81
C ASN A 56 16.87 -6.45 -14.04
N THR A 57 15.71 -5.95 -14.49
CA THR A 57 14.41 -6.22 -13.90
C THR A 57 13.66 -7.23 -14.76
N LYS A 58 13.01 -8.19 -14.11
CA LYS A 58 12.14 -9.18 -14.75
C LYS A 58 10.76 -9.11 -14.09
N TYR A 59 9.71 -9.07 -14.90
CA TYR A 59 8.33 -8.97 -14.45
C TYR A 59 7.62 -10.31 -14.63
N TYR A 60 6.85 -10.71 -13.63
CA TYR A 60 6.17 -11.99 -13.61
C TYR A 60 4.73 -11.86 -13.13
N ARG A 61 3.89 -12.75 -13.65
CA ARG A 61 2.58 -13.08 -13.06
C ARG A 61 2.66 -14.43 -12.37
N ARG A 62 1.94 -14.61 -11.25
CA ARG A 62 1.88 -15.88 -10.54
C ARG A 62 0.55 -16.57 -10.84
N LYS A 63 0.58 -17.76 -11.44
CA LYS A 63 -0.65 -18.49 -11.88
C LYS A 63 -1.62 -18.81 -10.74
N THR A 64 -1.13 -18.89 -9.51
CA THR A 64 -1.89 -19.30 -8.33
C THR A 64 -2.39 -18.13 -7.49
N ASP A 65 -2.28 -16.90 -7.99
CA ASP A 65 -2.81 -15.75 -7.26
C ASP A 65 -4.33 -15.77 -7.20
N VAL A 66 -4.83 -15.48 -6.00
CA VAL A 66 -6.25 -15.20 -5.80
C VAL A 66 -6.51 -13.75 -6.26
N MET A 67 -7.26 -13.58 -7.34
CA MET A 67 -7.54 -12.27 -7.94
C MET A 67 -8.62 -11.46 -7.20
N THR A 68 -8.84 -11.75 -5.91
CA THR A 68 -9.81 -11.05 -5.08
C THR A 68 -9.32 -10.87 -3.66
N MET A 69 -9.75 -9.80 -2.99
CA MET A 69 -9.52 -9.59 -1.55
C MET A 69 -10.69 -8.85 -0.94
N LYS A 70 -11.38 -9.47 0.04
CA LYS A 70 -12.47 -8.84 0.80
C LYS A 70 -13.52 -8.15 -0.10
N GLY A 71 -13.90 -8.78 -1.20
CA GLY A 71 -14.90 -8.26 -2.16
C GLY A 71 -14.34 -7.34 -3.25
N VAL A 72 -13.07 -6.95 -3.18
CA VAL A 72 -12.36 -6.25 -4.26
C VAL A 72 -11.84 -7.27 -5.27
N LYS A 73 -11.97 -6.96 -6.57
CA LYS A 73 -11.43 -7.78 -7.67
C LYS A 73 -10.19 -7.12 -8.27
N PHE A 74 -9.13 -7.90 -8.46
CA PHE A 74 -7.91 -7.45 -9.14
C PHE A 74 -7.99 -7.82 -10.61
N ALA A 75 -7.58 -6.90 -11.48
CA ALA A 75 -7.43 -7.14 -12.90
C ALA A 75 -6.09 -7.83 -13.20
N ASP A 76 -5.03 -7.41 -12.50
CA ASP A 76 -3.70 -8.00 -12.64
C ASP A 76 -2.91 -7.91 -11.32
N ILE A 77 -1.96 -8.83 -11.13
CA ILE A 77 -0.93 -8.76 -10.11
C ILE A 77 0.40 -9.08 -10.78
N THR A 78 1.31 -8.11 -10.78
CA THR A 78 2.64 -8.24 -11.39
C THR A 78 3.73 -8.08 -10.35
N TYR A 79 4.71 -8.98 -10.37
CA TYR A 79 5.87 -9.00 -9.48
C TYR A 79 7.13 -8.65 -10.27
N ALA A 80 7.82 -7.58 -9.88
CA ALA A 80 9.08 -7.19 -10.48
C ALA A 80 10.26 -7.62 -9.61
N PHE A 81 11.20 -8.34 -10.21
CA PHE A 81 12.42 -8.79 -9.56
C PHE A 81 13.61 -8.04 -10.15
N TYR A 82 14.26 -7.19 -9.34
CA TYR A 82 15.53 -6.57 -9.65
C TYR A 82 16.66 -7.43 -9.09
N LYS A 83 17.63 -7.82 -9.94
CA LYS A 83 18.74 -8.73 -9.54
C LYS A 83 18.23 -9.99 -8.81
N ASP A 84 17.17 -10.58 -9.35
CA ASP A 84 16.50 -11.79 -8.84
C ASP A 84 15.91 -11.66 -7.41
N ARG A 85 15.65 -10.43 -6.96
CA ARG A 85 15.05 -10.08 -5.65
C ARG A 85 13.79 -9.27 -5.88
N LEU A 86 12.70 -9.61 -5.20
CA LEU A 86 11.43 -8.91 -5.37
C LEU A 86 11.58 -7.45 -4.93
N SER A 87 11.43 -6.51 -5.86
CA SER A 87 11.58 -5.08 -5.57
C SER A 87 10.26 -4.31 -5.71
N HIS A 88 9.32 -4.80 -6.53
CA HIS A 88 8.01 -4.18 -6.70
C HIS A 88 6.90 -5.23 -6.80
N VAL A 89 5.71 -4.86 -6.32
CA VAL A 89 4.44 -5.55 -6.60
C VAL A 89 3.45 -4.50 -7.11
N PHE A 90 2.89 -4.75 -8.29
CA PHE A 90 1.86 -3.92 -8.91
C PHE A 90 0.53 -4.67 -8.89
N ILE A 91 -0.55 -3.96 -8.56
CA ILE A 91 -1.92 -4.48 -8.60
C ILE A 91 -2.76 -3.48 -9.40
N THR A 92 -3.45 -3.99 -10.41
CA THR A 92 -4.37 -3.18 -11.22
C THR A 92 -5.81 -3.48 -10.83
N LEU A 93 -6.62 -2.43 -10.72
CA LEU A 93 -8.03 -2.46 -10.34
C LEU A 93 -8.86 -1.83 -11.46
N ASN A 94 -9.90 -2.53 -11.92
CA ASN A 94 -10.81 -1.98 -12.92
C ASN A 94 -11.89 -1.11 -12.27
N GLY A 95 -12.02 0.12 -12.76
CA GLY A 95 -13.12 1.03 -12.44
C GLY A 95 -13.03 1.68 -11.05
N VAL A 96 -13.50 2.93 -10.99
CA VAL A 96 -13.44 3.80 -9.82
C VAL A 96 -14.04 3.19 -8.55
N GLU A 97 -15.17 2.49 -8.65
CA GLU A 97 -15.85 1.95 -7.46
C GLU A 97 -15.02 0.86 -6.79
N ASN A 98 -14.53 -0.10 -7.57
CA ASN A 98 -13.69 -1.19 -7.06
C ASN A 98 -12.33 -0.67 -6.59
N SER A 99 -11.79 0.34 -7.29
CA SER A 99 -10.57 1.03 -6.92
C SER A 99 -10.67 1.69 -5.54
N ARG A 100 -11.70 2.51 -5.32
CA ARG A 100 -11.93 3.22 -4.05
C ARG A 100 -12.31 2.28 -2.90
N LYS A 101 -12.99 1.16 -3.19
CA LYS A 101 -13.19 0.08 -2.20
C LYS A 101 -11.86 -0.50 -1.72
N PHE A 102 -10.87 -0.64 -2.61
CA PHE A 102 -9.55 -1.11 -2.21
C PHE A 102 -8.79 -0.06 -1.42
N VAL A 103 -8.86 1.23 -1.77
CA VAL A 103 -8.31 2.32 -0.95
C VAL A 103 -8.86 2.28 0.47
N ALA A 104 -10.19 2.20 0.64
CA ALA A 104 -10.80 2.10 1.97
C ALA A 104 -10.32 0.85 2.74
N LEU A 105 -10.09 -0.26 2.05
CA LEU A 105 -9.50 -1.45 2.66
C LEU A 105 -8.05 -1.22 3.08
N LEU A 106 -7.22 -0.58 2.25
CA LEU A 106 -5.85 -0.22 2.60
C LEU A 106 -5.82 0.71 3.81
N GLU A 107 -6.71 1.71 3.86
CA GLU A 107 -6.83 2.62 4.99
C GLU A 107 -7.24 1.91 6.28
N SER A 108 -8.14 0.93 6.19
CA SER A 108 -8.51 0.11 7.36
C SER A 108 -7.36 -0.76 7.89
N LEU A 109 -6.37 -1.07 7.05
CA LEU A 109 -5.21 -1.91 7.39
C LEU A 109 -4.01 -1.08 7.85
N TYR A 110 -3.78 0.07 7.22
CA TYR A 110 -2.53 0.84 7.32
C TYR A 110 -2.75 2.31 7.69
N GLY A 111 -3.99 2.72 8.00
CA GLY A 111 -4.35 4.10 8.34
C GLY A 111 -4.55 4.96 7.10
N GLU A 112 -4.92 6.22 7.28
CA GLU A 112 -5.10 7.15 6.15
C GLU A 112 -3.79 7.34 5.38
N GLY A 113 -3.87 7.32 4.04
CA GLY A 113 -2.72 7.60 3.17
C GLY A 113 -2.51 9.10 3.01
N GLU A 114 -1.25 9.52 2.87
CA GLU A 114 -0.92 10.89 2.54
C GLU A 114 -1.37 11.21 1.12
N ARG A 115 -2.17 12.28 0.97
CA ARG A 115 -2.60 12.74 -0.34
C ARG A 115 -1.48 13.52 -1.01
N LEU A 116 -0.98 12.98 -2.12
CA LEU A 116 -0.05 13.69 -2.98
C LEU A 116 -0.87 14.50 -3.99
N TYR A 117 -0.55 15.80 -4.11
CA TYR A 117 -1.05 16.58 -5.24
C TYR A 117 -0.50 15.96 -6.53
N PRO A 118 -1.35 15.64 -7.52
CA PRO A 118 -0.87 15.02 -8.74
C PRO A 118 0.02 16.02 -9.47
N TRP A 119 1.33 15.78 -9.44
CA TRP A 119 2.31 16.50 -10.25
C TRP A 119 2.24 16.08 -11.73
N VAL A 120 1.38 15.12 -12.06
CA VAL A 120 1.28 14.49 -13.37
C VAL A 120 -0.20 14.36 -13.75
N GLU A 121 -0.59 14.95 -14.88
CA GLU A 121 -1.97 14.94 -15.40
C GLU A 121 -2.54 13.53 -15.65
N SER A 122 -1.67 12.52 -15.68
CA SER A 122 -2.07 11.13 -15.94
C SER A 122 -2.75 10.45 -14.75
N PHE A 123 -2.68 11.02 -13.55
CA PHE A 123 -3.27 10.42 -12.34
C PHE A 123 -4.17 11.40 -11.58
N ASP A 124 -5.34 10.90 -11.21
CA ASP A 124 -6.19 11.44 -10.17
C ASP A 124 -5.89 10.75 -8.83
N ASN A 125 -6.23 11.41 -7.72
CA ASN A 125 -6.26 10.83 -6.37
C ASN A 125 -5.04 9.96 -6.05
N VAL A 126 -3.88 10.57 -5.92
CA VAL A 126 -2.65 9.87 -5.53
C VAL A 126 -2.55 9.82 -4.01
N LEU A 127 -2.35 8.62 -3.46
CA LEU A 127 -2.15 8.39 -2.04
C LEU A 127 -0.84 7.64 -1.82
N GLU A 128 -0.15 7.96 -0.72
CA GLU A 128 1.08 7.30 -0.32
C GLU A 128 1.03 6.87 1.16
N TRP A 129 1.54 5.68 1.44
CA TRP A 129 1.90 5.21 2.77
C TRP A 129 3.40 4.95 2.78
N ASN A 130 4.13 5.78 3.51
CA ASN A 130 5.58 5.77 3.51
C ASN A 130 6.11 5.19 4.82
N GLY A 131 6.83 4.08 4.73
CA GLY A 131 7.52 3.47 5.86
C GLY A 131 9.04 3.41 5.67
N GLU A 132 9.74 3.09 6.76
CA GLU A 132 11.04 2.42 6.80
C GLU A 132 11.59 1.91 5.46
N ASN A 133 11.11 0.71 5.12
CA ASN A 133 11.68 -0.16 4.10
C ASN A 133 10.75 -0.32 2.90
N ILE A 134 9.50 0.12 3.03
CA ILE A 134 8.46 -0.07 2.05
C ILE A 134 7.67 1.21 1.87
N THR A 135 7.38 1.52 0.61
CA THR A 135 6.34 2.47 0.26
C THR A 135 5.23 1.75 -0.48
N LEU A 136 4.00 2.13 -0.15
CA LEU A 136 2.78 1.74 -0.85
C LEU A 136 2.18 3.00 -1.46
N THR A 137 1.94 2.99 -2.77
CA THR A 137 1.19 4.05 -3.45
C THR A 137 -0.09 3.53 -4.06
N TYR A 138 -1.04 4.44 -4.19
CA TYR A 138 -2.22 4.30 -5.01
C TYR A 138 -2.31 5.48 -5.97
N GLY A 139 -2.67 5.23 -7.22
CA GLY A 139 -3.04 6.25 -8.18
C GLY A 139 -4.22 5.80 -9.04
N GLU A 140 -5.16 6.70 -9.29
CA GLU A 140 -6.28 6.47 -10.21
C GLU A 140 -5.89 7.05 -11.58
N ILE A 141 -5.83 6.24 -12.63
CA ILE A 141 -5.48 6.75 -13.95
C ILE A 141 -6.60 7.69 -14.43
N ALA A 142 -6.25 8.92 -14.82
CA ALA A 142 -7.23 9.97 -15.08
C ALA A 142 -8.22 9.66 -16.22
N ASN A 143 -7.77 8.95 -17.27
CA ASN A 143 -8.61 8.64 -18.45
C ASN A 143 -9.41 7.34 -18.32
N THR A 144 -8.82 6.27 -17.79
CA THR A 144 -9.48 4.95 -17.66
C THR A 144 -10.17 4.74 -16.33
N LYS A 145 -9.83 5.55 -15.31
CA LYS A 145 -10.27 5.39 -13.92
C LYS A 145 -9.87 4.05 -13.32
N GLU A 146 -8.82 3.42 -13.85
CA GLU A 146 -8.20 2.23 -13.28
C GLU A 146 -7.35 2.62 -12.07
N GLY A 147 -7.40 1.80 -11.03
CA GLY A 147 -6.52 1.95 -9.87
C GLY A 147 -5.23 1.19 -10.07
N ILE A 148 -4.10 1.87 -9.85
CA ILE A 148 -2.79 1.25 -9.76
C ILE A 148 -2.33 1.31 -8.33
N VAL A 149 -2.05 0.15 -7.75
CA VAL A 149 -1.47 0.03 -6.42
C VAL A 149 -0.07 -0.53 -6.56
N HIS A 150 0.89 0.10 -5.90
CA HIS A 150 2.30 -0.24 -6.04
C HIS A 150 2.96 -0.35 -4.68
N TYR A 151 3.40 -1.56 -4.33
CA TYR A 151 4.29 -1.79 -3.20
C TYR A 151 5.72 -1.83 -3.71
N TYR A 152 6.63 -1.07 -3.11
CA TYR A 152 8.04 -1.14 -3.50
C TYR A 152 8.99 -0.94 -2.33
N SER A 153 10.18 -1.51 -2.48
CA SER A 153 11.25 -1.41 -1.50
C SER A 153 11.90 -0.03 -1.58
N ASN A 154 12.08 0.63 -0.44
CA ASN A 154 12.85 1.87 -0.34
C ASN A 154 14.36 1.62 -0.40
N THR A 155 14.77 0.34 -0.35
CA THR A 155 16.17 -0.07 -0.52
C THR A 155 16.30 -1.06 -1.67
N THR A 156 17.34 -0.88 -2.49
CA THR A 156 17.69 -1.82 -3.58
C THR A 156 19.03 -2.51 -3.35
N ASN A 157 19.58 -2.40 -2.13
CA ASN A 157 20.83 -3.04 -1.71
C ASN A 157 20.58 -4.51 -1.32
N PHE A 158 20.16 -5.31 -2.29
CA PHE A 158 19.91 -6.74 -2.12
C PHE A 158 21.12 -7.62 -2.43
#